data_AF-A0A453DB20-F1
#
_entry.id   AF-A0A453DB20-F1
#
_cell.length_a   1.000
_cell.length_b   1.000
_cell.length_c   1.000
_cell.angle_alpha   90.00
_cell.angle_beta   90.00
_cell.angle_gamma   90.00
#
_symmetry.space_group_name_H-M   'P 1'
#
loop_
_entity.id
_entity.type
_entity.pdbx_description
1 polymer ?
#
loop_
_entity_poly.entity_id
_entity_poly.type
_entity_poly.pdbx_seq_one_letter_code
_entity_poly.pdbx_strand_id
1 'polypeptide(L)'
;MDCRMDGCAIGSNGSGSKSCGPLSDYRIPDYILKPDSERVIVDNAPSCPVVVFINSRSGGQLGSGLIKSYREVLNEAQVFDLSEESPDKVLHRLYANFQRLKSNGDLLAIQIEKSLRLIVAGGDGTASWLLGVVSDLKLTHSPPVATVPLGTGNNLPFSFGWGKKNPATDQEAVKSFLGLVKEAREMSIDSWHIIMRMRVPQEGPCDPIAPLELPHSLHAFHRVTGSDELNVEGYHTFRGGFWNYFSMGMDAQVSYGFHSERKKNPEKFKNQLSNQV
;
A
#
# COMPACT_ATOMS: atom_id res chain seq x y z
N MET A 1 12.17 -18.81 -25.15
CA MET A 1 10.84 -19.41 -25.40
C MET A 1 9.84 -18.28 -25.32
N ASP A 2 9.27 -17.95 -26.48
CA ASP A 2 8.35 -16.83 -26.71
C ASP A 2 7.06 -17.02 -25.91
N CYS A 3 6.80 -16.13 -24.96
CA CYS A 3 5.44 -15.86 -24.49
C CYS A 3 4.95 -14.60 -25.21
N ARG A 4 4.36 -14.80 -26.39
CA ARG A 4 3.46 -13.82 -27.00
C ARG A 4 2.34 -13.55 -25.99
N MET A 5 2.36 -12.35 -25.39
CA MET A 5 1.16 -11.83 -24.75
C MET A 5 0.17 -11.52 -25.87
N ASP A 6 -0.82 -12.39 -26.05
CA ASP A 6 -1.99 -12.04 -26.83
C ASP A 6 -2.64 -10.81 -26.20
N GLY A 7 -2.69 -9.75 -26.99
CA GLY A 7 -3.20 -8.45 -26.59
C GLY A 7 -4.67 -8.54 -26.25
N CYS A 8 -4.98 -8.43 -24.96
CA CYS A 8 -6.24 -7.83 -24.55
C CYS A 8 -6.00 -6.32 -24.47
N ALA A 9 -6.04 -5.65 -25.62
CA ALA A 9 -6.22 -4.22 -25.67
C ALA A 9 -7.58 -3.93 -25.00
N ILE A 10 -7.55 -3.32 -23.82
CA ILE A 10 -8.75 -2.73 -23.21
C ILE A 10 -9.19 -1.63 -24.17
N GLY A 11 -10.22 -1.94 -24.94
CA GLY A 11 -10.90 -1.01 -25.81
C GLY A 11 -11.26 0.26 -25.04
N SER A 12 -10.88 1.39 -25.62
CA SER A 12 -11.47 2.68 -25.33
C SER A 12 -13.00 2.59 -25.43
N ASN A 13 -13.68 3.19 -24.44
CA ASN A 13 -15.12 3.42 -24.30
C ASN A 13 -15.95 2.28 -23.67
N GLY A 14 -15.96 2.30 -22.33
CA GLY A 14 -16.98 1.69 -21.51
C GLY A 14 -16.90 2.24 -20.09
N SER A 15 -17.44 3.44 -19.85
CA SER A 15 -17.67 4.00 -18.51
C SER A 15 -18.85 3.27 -17.83
N GLY A 16 -18.77 1.95 -17.75
CA GLY A 16 -19.71 1.16 -16.98
C GLY A 16 -19.33 1.28 -15.51
N SER A 17 -19.99 2.18 -14.78
CA SER A 17 -20.01 2.16 -13.32
C SER A 17 -20.39 0.75 -12.88
N LYS A 18 -19.44 -0.01 -12.31
CA LYS A 18 -19.77 -1.32 -11.74
C LYS A 18 -20.47 -1.05 -10.41
N SER A 19 -21.67 -1.60 -10.25
CA SER A 19 -22.41 -1.50 -9.00
C SER A 19 -21.58 -2.06 -7.85
N CYS A 20 -21.46 -1.30 -6.76
CA CYS A 20 -20.77 -1.78 -5.57
C CYS A 20 -21.58 -2.84 -4.81
N GLY A 21 -22.83 -3.11 -5.16
CA GLY A 21 -23.70 -3.93 -4.33
C GLY A 21 -23.98 -3.27 -2.97
N PRO A 22 -24.58 -4.02 -2.02
CA PRO A 22 -24.90 -3.49 -0.70
C PRO A 22 -23.64 -3.19 0.12
N LEU A 23 -23.62 -2.08 0.85
CA LEU A 23 -22.46 -1.68 1.67
C LEU A 23 -22.14 -2.67 2.80
N SER A 24 -23.11 -3.50 3.20
CA SER A 24 -22.92 -4.60 4.15
C SER A 24 -21.94 -5.66 3.64
N ASP A 25 -21.68 -5.72 2.33
CA ASP A 25 -20.67 -6.62 1.77
C ASP A 25 -19.24 -6.25 2.15
N TYR A 26 -19.02 -5.01 2.59
CA TYR A 26 -17.68 -4.46 2.82
C TYR A 26 -17.40 -4.10 4.28
N ARG A 27 -18.46 -3.80 5.05
CA ARG A 27 -18.33 -3.25 6.41
C ARG A 27 -17.91 -4.31 7.41
N ILE A 28 -16.89 -3.99 8.21
CA ILE A 28 -16.35 -4.87 9.25
C ILE A 28 -16.84 -4.36 10.61
N PRO A 29 -17.40 -5.22 11.48
CA PRO A 29 -17.79 -4.82 12.84
C PRO A 29 -16.65 -4.17 13.63
N ASP A 30 -16.96 -3.10 14.36
CA ASP A 30 -15.95 -2.29 15.05
C ASP A 30 -15.09 -3.08 16.05
N TYR A 31 -15.66 -4.05 16.77
CA TYR A 31 -14.93 -4.88 17.74
C TYR A 31 -13.78 -5.72 17.13
N ILE A 32 -13.82 -5.94 15.81
CA ILE A 32 -12.75 -6.62 15.07
C ILE A 32 -11.59 -5.65 14.80
N LEU A 33 -11.88 -4.36 14.56
CA LEU A 33 -10.88 -3.33 14.24
C LEU A 33 -10.35 -2.63 15.50
N LYS A 34 -11.19 -2.52 16.53
CA LYS A 34 -10.97 -1.87 17.82
C LYS A 34 -11.25 -2.88 18.93
N PRO A 35 -10.22 -3.47 19.55
CA PRO A 35 -10.39 -4.54 20.54
C PRO A 35 -11.29 -4.19 21.75
N ASP A 36 -11.36 -2.90 22.09
CA ASP A 36 -12.11 -2.37 23.24
C ASP A 36 -13.58 -2.01 22.91
N SER A 37 -14.00 -2.14 21.65
CA SER A 37 -15.38 -1.84 21.26
C SER A 37 -16.34 -2.96 21.65
N GLU A 38 -17.59 -2.59 21.93
CA GLU A 38 -18.65 -3.53 22.27
C GLU A 38 -18.89 -4.54 21.14
N ARG A 39 -19.07 -5.80 21.52
CA ARG A 39 -19.33 -6.87 20.55
C ARG A 39 -20.76 -6.74 20.04
N VAL A 40 -20.88 -6.71 18.72
CA VAL A 40 -22.18 -6.69 18.04
C VAL A 40 -22.45 -8.06 17.43
N ILE A 41 -23.69 -8.54 17.57
CA ILE A 41 -24.13 -9.78 16.91
C ILE A 41 -24.52 -9.43 15.48
N VAL A 42 -23.85 -10.05 14.51
CA VAL A 42 -24.12 -9.89 13.08
C VAL A 42 -24.39 -11.27 12.50
N ASP A 43 -25.48 -11.39 11.74
CA ASP A 43 -25.97 -12.69 11.27
C ASP A 43 -25.05 -13.36 10.24
N ASN A 44 -24.37 -12.55 9.40
CA ASN A 44 -23.51 -13.05 8.33
C ASN A 44 -22.24 -12.20 8.19
N ALA A 45 -21.13 -12.85 7.82
CA ALA A 45 -19.91 -12.14 7.44
C ALA A 45 -20.11 -11.32 6.16
N PRO A 46 -19.48 -10.14 6.05
CA PRO A 46 -19.35 -9.44 4.78
C PRO A 46 -18.70 -10.34 3.73
N SER A 47 -19.17 -10.27 2.48
CA SER A 47 -18.63 -11.09 1.39
C SER A 47 -17.25 -10.63 0.90
N CYS A 48 -16.94 -9.34 1.05
CA CYS A 48 -15.68 -8.72 0.67
C CYS A 48 -15.27 -7.64 1.69
N PRO A 49 -14.95 -8.02 2.95
CA PRO A 49 -14.52 -7.06 3.97
C PRO A 49 -13.28 -6.29 3.50
N VAL A 50 -13.29 -4.97 3.66
CA VAL A 50 -12.16 -4.12 3.24
C VAL A 50 -11.56 -3.32 4.39
N VAL A 51 -10.24 -3.17 4.39
CA VAL A 51 -9.54 -2.17 5.20
C VAL A 51 -8.77 -1.25 4.27
N VAL A 52 -8.89 0.06 4.48
CA VAL A 52 -8.41 1.09 3.57
C VAL A 52 -7.31 1.91 4.23
N PHE A 53 -6.17 1.99 3.56
CA PHE A 53 -5.01 2.79 3.94
C PHE A 53 -4.85 3.93 2.94
N ILE A 54 -4.85 5.17 3.41
CA ILE A 54 -4.78 6.34 2.53
C ILE A 54 -3.65 7.24 3.01
N ASN A 55 -2.76 7.63 2.11
CA ASN A 55 -1.80 8.70 2.39
C ASN A 55 -2.43 10.04 2.04
N SER A 56 -2.89 10.80 3.04
CA SER A 56 -3.58 12.09 2.85
C SER A 56 -2.75 13.14 2.11
N ARG A 57 -1.42 13.01 2.11
CA ARG A 57 -0.50 13.93 1.43
C ARG A 57 -0.30 13.59 -0.06
N SER A 58 -0.78 12.45 -0.53
CA SER A 58 -0.64 12.04 -1.93
C SER A 58 -1.62 12.78 -2.86
N GLY A 59 -1.25 12.87 -4.14
CA GLY A 59 -2.15 13.33 -5.21
C GLY A 59 -2.52 14.79 -5.20
N GLY A 60 -1.69 15.67 -4.62
CA GLY A 60 -2.04 17.09 -4.51
C GLY A 60 -3.19 17.35 -3.53
N GLN A 61 -3.23 16.60 -2.42
CA GLN A 61 -4.26 16.61 -1.37
C GLN A 61 -5.59 15.92 -1.73
N LEU A 62 -5.64 15.15 -2.82
CA LEU A 62 -6.80 14.29 -3.11
C LEU A 62 -7.02 13.22 -2.01
N GLY A 63 -5.95 12.82 -1.31
CA GLY A 63 -6.03 11.82 -0.23
C GLY A 63 -6.96 12.22 0.93
N SER A 64 -7.00 13.51 1.31
CA SER A 64 -7.89 13.97 2.40
C SER A 64 -9.36 13.89 2.01
N GLY A 65 -9.70 14.27 0.77
CA GLY A 65 -11.04 14.09 0.21
C GLY A 65 -11.44 12.62 0.16
N LEU A 66 -10.51 11.76 -0.25
CA LEU A 66 -10.74 10.32 -0.35
C LEU A 66 -10.99 9.68 1.03
N ILE A 67 -10.25 10.09 2.08
CA ILE A 67 -10.51 9.65 3.46
C ILE A 67 -11.94 9.97 3.87
N LYS A 68 -12.39 11.20 3.63
CA LYS A 68 -13.76 11.62 3.97
C LYS A 68 -14.78 10.73 3.27
N SER A 69 -14.65 10.53 1.97
CA SER A 69 -15.63 9.74 1.21
C SER A 69 -15.60 8.24 1.54
N TYR A 70 -14.42 7.64 1.81
CA TYR A 70 -14.39 6.27 2.30
C TYR A 70 -15.01 6.13 3.69
N ARG A 71 -14.82 7.08 4.61
CA ARG A 71 -15.43 7.04 5.94
C ARG A 71 -16.95 7.23 5.92
N GLU A 72 -17.47 7.96 4.93
CA GLU A 72 -18.92 8.10 4.71
C GLU A 72 -19.55 6.82 4.13
N VAL A 73 -18.83 6.08 3.28
CA VAL A 73 -19.30 4.85 2.64
C VAL A 73 -19.11 3.62 3.54
N LEU A 74 -17.94 3.51 4.19
CA LEU A 74 -17.58 2.45 5.13
C LEU A 74 -17.83 2.94 6.57
N ASN A 75 -17.14 2.34 7.56
CA ASN A 75 -17.04 2.92 8.88
C ASN A 75 -15.70 3.63 9.07
N GLU A 76 -15.62 4.50 10.09
CA GLU A 76 -14.39 5.24 10.40
C GLU A 76 -13.24 4.32 10.80
N ALA A 77 -13.54 3.21 11.48
CA ALA A 77 -12.55 2.25 11.96
C ALA A 77 -11.86 1.46 10.82
N GLN A 78 -12.42 1.44 9.61
CA GLN A 78 -11.88 0.75 8.43
C GLN A 78 -10.91 1.63 7.61
N VAL A 79 -10.82 2.94 7.90
CA VAL A 79 -10.11 3.90 7.05
C VAL A 79 -8.99 4.60 7.83
N PHE A 80 -7.76 4.20 7.54
CA PHE A 80 -6.55 4.66 8.22
C PHE A 80 -5.80 5.70 7.37
N ASP A 81 -5.51 6.86 7.97
CA ASP A 81 -4.59 7.83 7.38
C ASP A 81 -3.14 7.42 7.72
N LEU A 82 -2.37 7.11 6.68
CA LEU A 82 -0.97 6.69 6.80
C LEU A 82 -0.03 7.80 7.29
N SER A 83 -0.48 9.05 7.31
CA SER A 83 0.24 10.17 7.92
C SER A 83 0.04 10.27 9.43
N GLU A 84 -1.00 9.62 9.98
CA GLU A 84 -1.32 9.57 11.40
C GLU A 84 -0.83 8.27 12.04
N GLU A 85 -1.08 7.14 11.38
CA GLU A 85 -0.72 5.81 11.88
C GLU A 85 -0.08 4.95 10.79
N SER A 86 1.02 4.29 11.12
CA SER A 86 1.76 3.44 10.19
C SER A 86 1.06 2.09 9.97
N PRO A 87 1.15 1.50 8.75
CA PRO A 87 0.42 0.29 8.42
C PRO A 87 0.90 -0.92 9.23
N ASP A 88 2.15 -0.94 9.69
CA ASP A 88 2.67 -1.98 10.60
C ASP A 88 1.89 -2.01 11.92
N LYS A 89 1.69 -0.85 12.55
CA LYS A 89 0.93 -0.76 13.82
C LYS A 89 -0.52 -1.20 13.64
N VAL A 90 -1.16 -0.73 12.57
CA VAL A 90 -2.55 -1.08 12.26
C VAL A 90 -2.69 -2.58 12.02
N LEU A 91 -1.87 -3.16 11.13
CA LEU A 91 -1.99 -4.57 10.77
C LEU A 91 -1.58 -5.49 11.92
N HIS A 92 -0.53 -5.16 12.70
CA HIS A 92 -0.19 -5.92 13.90
C HIS A 92 -1.35 -5.95 14.90
N ARG A 93 -1.97 -4.79 15.18
CA ARG A 93 -3.14 -4.71 16.06
C ARG A 93 -4.30 -5.54 15.52
N LEU A 94 -4.60 -5.42 14.22
CA LEU A 94 -5.71 -6.12 13.57
C LEU A 94 -5.52 -7.64 13.63
N TYR A 95 -4.36 -8.16 13.21
CA TYR A 95 -4.09 -9.60 13.19
C TYR A 95 -3.93 -10.20 14.59
N ALA A 96 -3.37 -9.45 15.55
CA ALA A 96 -3.38 -9.87 16.96
C ALA A 96 -4.82 -10.00 17.48
N ASN A 97 -5.70 -9.06 17.12
CA ASN A 97 -7.10 -9.14 17.50
C ASN A 97 -7.83 -10.29 16.81
N PHE A 98 -7.59 -10.55 15.52
CA PHE A 98 -8.10 -11.74 14.85
C PHE A 98 -7.67 -13.01 15.60
N GLN A 99 -6.39 -13.16 15.95
CA GLN A 99 -5.90 -14.32 16.70
C GLN A 99 -6.61 -14.48 18.04
N ARG A 100 -6.80 -13.39 18.79
CA ARG A 100 -7.54 -13.40 20.05
C ARG A 100 -9.00 -13.83 19.86
N LEU A 101 -9.71 -13.24 18.89
CA LEU A 101 -11.11 -13.53 18.61
C LEU A 101 -11.31 -14.98 18.13
N LYS A 102 -10.42 -15.48 17.26
CA LYS A 102 -10.38 -16.88 16.83
C LYS A 102 -10.24 -17.84 18.01
N SER A 103 -9.32 -17.54 18.92
CA SER A 103 -9.08 -18.36 20.12
C SER A 103 -10.29 -18.39 21.06
N ASN A 104 -11.11 -17.33 21.03
CA ASN A 104 -12.37 -17.24 21.78
C ASN A 104 -13.58 -17.83 21.02
N GLY A 105 -13.37 -18.49 19.88
CA GLY A 105 -14.43 -19.13 19.09
C GLY A 105 -15.28 -18.17 18.25
N ASP A 106 -14.79 -16.97 17.95
CA ASP A 106 -15.51 -16.04 17.07
C ASP A 106 -15.42 -16.48 15.60
N LEU A 107 -16.51 -17.10 15.12
CA LEU A 107 -16.62 -17.58 13.73
C LEU A 107 -16.64 -16.43 12.71
N LEU A 108 -17.19 -15.27 13.08
CA LEU A 108 -17.26 -14.10 12.21
C LEU A 108 -15.86 -13.55 11.92
N ALA A 109 -15.01 -13.49 12.95
CA ALA A 109 -13.62 -13.09 12.82
C ALA A 109 -12.83 -14.04 11.89
N ILE A 110 -13.04 -15.36 12.00
CA ILE A 110 -12.42 -16.35 11.10
C ILE A 110 -12.82 -16.11 9.65
N GLN A 111 -14.11 -15.87 9.40
CA GLN A 111 -14.62 -15.66 8.04
C GLN A 111 -14.11 -14.34 7.45
N ILE A 112 -14.13 -13.27 8.24
CA ILE A 112 -13.66 -11.95 7.80
C ILE A 112 -12.17 -11.97 7.48
N GLU A 113 -11.32 -12.59 8.32
CA GLU A 113 -9.89 -12.69 8.05
C GLU A 113 -9.60 -13.42 6.72
N LYS A 114 -10.38 -14.45 6.40
CA LYS A 114 -10.21 -15.24 5.16
C LYS A 114 -10.59 -14.50 3.89
N SER A 115 -11.56 -13.58 3.96
CA SER A 115 -12.04 -12.81 2.79
C SER A 115 -11.57 -11.35 2.80
N LEU A 116 -10.73 -10.96 3.76
CA LEU A 116 -10.22 -9.59 3.91
C LEU A 116 -9.42 -9.15 2.68
N ARG A 117 -9.78 -7.98 2.15
CA ARG A 117 -8.99 -7.28 1.14
C ARG A 117 -8.49 -5.96 1.70
N LEU A 118 -7.26 -5.59 1.33
CA LEU A 118 -6.70 -4.30 1.68
C LEU A 118 -6.77 -3.36 0.47
N ILE A 119 -7.04 -2.09 0.71
CA ILE A 119 -6.96 -1.03 -0.29
C ILE A 119 -5.88 -0.06 0.16
N VAL A 120 -4.97 0.32 -0.73
CA VAL A 120 -3.97 1.37 -0.48
C VAL A 120 -4.10 2.48 -1.50
N ALA A 121 -4.31 3.71 -1.03
CA ALA A 121 -4.39 4.89 -1.86
C ALA A 121 -3.18 5.79 -1.64
N GLY A 122 -2.38 5.96 -2.69
CA GLY A 122 -1.13 6.71 -2.64
C GLY A 122 -0.35 6.61 -3.95
N GLY A 123 0.92 7.04 -3.93
CA GLY A 123 1.86 6.70 -5.00
C GLY A 123 2.51 5.34 -4.81
N ASP A 124 3.41 4.98 -5.73
CA ASP A 124 4.13 3.69 -5.73
C ASP A 124 4.87 3.44 -4.41
N GLY A 125 5.44 4.47 -3.77
CA GLY A 125 6.10 4.34 -2.47
C GLY A 125 5.14 3.97 -1.33
N THR A 126 3.93 4.53 -1.33
CA THR A 126 2.88 4.19 -0.34
C THR A 126 2.40 2.76 -0.53
N ALA A 127 2.16 2.34 -1.79
CA ALA A 127 1.76 0.97 -2.10
C ALA A 127 2.86 -0.03 -1.72
N SER A 128 4.12 0.26 -2.07
CA SER A 128 5.27 -0.57 -1.71
C SER A 128 5.45 -0.70 -0.19
N TRP A 129 5.15 0.37 0.56
CA TRP A 129 5.20 0.33 2.02
C TRP A 129 4.21 -0.70 2.60
N LEU A 130 2.94 -0.64 2.19
CA LEU A 130 1.94 -1.59 2.67
C LEU A 130 2.29 -3.03 2.26
N LEU A 131 2.71 -3.23 1.00
CA LEU A 131 3.14 -4.54 0.51
C LEU A 131 4.33 -5.10 1.32
N GLY A 132 5.28 -4.24 1.68
CA GLY A 132 6.40 -4.58 2.57
C GLY A 132 5.93 -5.07 3.92
N VAL A 133 5.06 -4.32 4.59
CA VAL A 133 4.49 -4.72 5.88
C VAL A 133 3.73 -6.04 5.78
N VAL A 134 2.88 -6.22 4.76
CA VAL A 134 2.12 -7.47 4.57
C VAL A 134 3.07 -8.66 4.37
N SER A 135 4.16 -8.48 3.62
CA SER A 135 5.19 -9.50 3.42
C SER A 135 5.90 -9.86 4.73
N ASP A 136 6.26 -8.86 5.53
CA ASP A 136 6.99 -9.03 6.78
C ASP A 136 6.17 -9.71 7.89
N LEU A 137 4.83 -9.59 7.84
CA LEU A 137 3.93 -10.25 8.79
C LEU A 137 3.93 -11.78 8.68
N LYS A 138 4.40 -12.35 7.55
CA LYS A 138 4.48 -13.80 7.30
C LYS A 138 3.18 -14.54 7.64
N LEU A 139 2.05 -13.95 7.24
CA LEU A 139 0.73 -14.52 7.47
C LEU A 139 0.57 -15.84 6.70
N THR A 140 -0.15 -16.81 7.26
CA THR A 140 -0.49 -18.06 6.56
C THR A 140 -1.25 -17.80 5.27
N HIS A 141 -2.12 -16.79 5.29
CA HIS A 141 -2.85 -16.29 4.13
C HIS A 141 -2.73 -14.77 4.10
N SER A 142 -1.92 -14.25 3.17
CA SER A 142 -1.78 -12.81 2.97
C SER A 142 -3.03 -12.25 2.26
N PRO A 143 -3.60 -11.14 2.74
CA PRO A 143 -4.78 -10.55 2.12
C PRO A 143 -4.39 -9.93 0.75
N PRO A 144 -5.26 -10.02 -0.27
CA PRO A 144 -5.07 -9.29 -1.52
C PRO A 144 -5.01 -7.78 -1.27
N VAL A 145 -4.16 -7.08 -2.02
CA VAL A 145 -3.98 -5.62 -1.92
C VAL A 145 -4.36 -4.95 -3.24
N ALA A 146 -5.39 -4.11 -3.21
CA ALA A 146 -5.78 -3.24 -4.32
C ALA A 146 -5.13 -1.86 -4.18
N THR A 147 -4.57 -1.34 -5.26
CA THR A 147 -3.81 -0.09 -5.25
C THR A 147 -4.58 1.00 -5.98
N VAL A 148 -4.95 2.07 -5.27
CA VAL A 148 -5.60 3.26 -5.83
C VAL A 148 -4.51 4.26 -6.27
N PRO A 149 -4.45 4.63 -7.56
CA PRO A 149 -3.46 5.57 -8.07
C PRO A 149 -3.74 6.98 -7.54
N LEU A 150 -2.96 7.46 -6.57
CA LEU A 150 -2.95 8.88 -6.13
C LEU A 150 -1.59 9.54 -6.34
N GLY A 151 -0.61 8.84 -6.90
CA GLY A 151 0.70 9.39 -7.19
C GLY A 151 0.79 10.04 -8.57
N THR A 152 2.01 10.43 -8.91
CA THR A 152 2.33 10.95 -10.23
C THR A 152 2.70 9.82 -11.21
N GLY A 153 3.60 8.92 -10.79
CA GLY A 153 4.10 7.83 -11.63
C GLY A 153 3.13 6.65 -11.78
N ASN A 154 2.42 6.30 -10.70
CA ASN A 154 1.40 5.24 -10.62
C ASN A 154 1.73 3.97 -11.43
N ASN A 155 2.98 3.51 -11.34
CA ASN A 155 3.43 2.33 -12.07
C ASN A 155 2.85 1.06 -11.46
N LEU A 156 2.81 0.96 -10.12
CA LEU A 156 2.26 -0.22 -9.43
C LEU A 156 0.77 -0.40 -9.72
N PRO A 157 -0.10 0.61 -9.52
CA PRO A 157 -1.51 0.51 -9.91
C PRO A 157 -1.70 0.13 -11.38
N PHE A 158 -0.89 0.66 -12.28
CA PHE A 158 -0.96 0.30 -13.69
C PHE A 158 -0.59 -1.17 -13.94
N SER A 159 0.55 -1.63 -13.41
CA SER A 159 1.02 -3.00 -13.56
C SER A 159 0.06 -4.02 -12.95
N PHE A 160 -0.66 -3.65 -11.88
CA PHE A 160 -1.68 -4.48 -11.25
C PHE A 160 -3.07 -4.39 -11.93
N GLY A 161 -3.21 -3.59 -12.99
CA GLY A 161 -4.44 -3.48 -13.77
C GLY A 161 -5.47 -2.47 -13.26
N TRP A 162 -5.14 -1.64 -12.26
CA TRP A 162 -5.99 -0.57 -11.73
C TRP A 162 -5.92 0.72 -12.52
N GLY A 163 -4.97 0.82 -13.47
CA GLY A 163 -4.78 1.97 -14.34
C GLY A 163 -3.90 3.07 -13.74
N LYS A 164 -3.64 4.12 -14.54
CA LYS A 164 -2.74 5.22 -14.16
C LYS A 164 -3.43 6.46 -13.61
N LYS A 165 -4.69 6.69 -13.99
CA LYS A 165 -5.39 7.95 -13.74
C LYS A 165 -5.84 8.03 -12.29
N ASN A 166 -5.61 9.19 -11.66
CA ASN A 166 -6.18 9.46 -10.35
C ASN A 166 -7.70 9.32 -10.39
N PRO A 167 -8.32 8.63 -9.41
CA PRO A 167 -9.77 8.54 -9.33
C PRO A 167 -10.35 9.89 -8.91
N ALA A 168 -11.65 10.06 -9.17
CA ALA A 168 -12.41 11.06 -8.46
C ALA A 168 -12.51 10.67 -6.97
N THR A 169 -12.68 11.67 -6.10
CA THR A 169 -12.67 11.46 -4.64
C THR A 169 -14.06 11.46 -4.02
N ASP A 170 -15.12 11.55 -4.81
CA ASP A 170 -16.50 11.53 -4.32
C ASP A 170 -16.98 10.11 -3.94
N GLN A 171 -18.13 10.02 -3.27
CA GLN A 171 -18.69 8.75 -2.80
C GLN A 171 -19.02 7.77 -3.93
N GLU A 172 -19.43 8.24 -5.10
CA GLU A 172 -19.81 7.37 -6.22
C GLU A 172 -18.55 6.74 -6.84
N ALA A 173 -17.46 7.50 -6.93
CA ALA A 173 -16.16 6.98 -7.32
C ALA A 173 -15.63 5.93 -6.33
N VAL A 174 -15.77 6.18 -5.02
CA VAL A 174 -15.41 5.20 -3.97
C VAL A 174 -16.23 3.92 -4.09
N LYS A 175 -17.56 4.03 -4.22
CA LYS A 175 -18.44 2.86 -4.42
C LYS A 175 -18.04 2.09 -5.68
N SER A 176 -17.88 2.77 -6.81
CA SER A 176 -17.47 2.15 -8.07
C SER A 176 -16.15 1.38 -7.90
N PHE A 177 -15.16 1.96 -7.20
CA PHE A 177 -13.91 1.28 -6.89
C PHE A 177 -14.08 0.06 -5.98
N LEU A 178 -14.93 0.14 -4.94
CA LEU A 178 -15.26 -1.02 -4.09
C LEU A 178 -15.88 -2.17 -4.91
N GLY A 179 -16.77 -1.85 -5.86
CA GLY A 179 -17.33 -2.83 -6.79
C GLY A 179 -16.26 -3.48 -7.68
N LEU A 180 -15.30 -2.69 -8.17
CA LEU A 180 -14.14 -3.24 -8.88
C LEU A 180 -13.28 -4.13 -8.00
N VAL A 181 -13.03 -3.74 -6.74
CA VAL A 181 -12.28 -4.54 -5.75
C VAL A 181 -12.99 -5.84 -5.46
N LYS A 182 -14.32 -5.86 -5.32
CA LYS A 182 -15.07 -7.09 -5.07
C LYS A 182 -14.96 -8.10 -6.22
N GLU A 183 -15.11 -7.62 -7.46
CA GLU A 183 -15.07 -8.45 -8.67
C GLU A 183 -13.65 -8.76 -9.16
N ALA A 184 -12.63 -8.14 -8.55
CA ALA A 184 -11.24 -8.32 -8.99
C ALA A 184 -10.76 -9.75 -8.74
N ARG A 185 -10.04 -10.28 -9.74
CA ARG A 185 -9.35 -11.56 -9.65
C ARG A 185 -8.09 -11.39 -8.80
N GLU A 186 -7.94 -12.25 -7.81
CA GLU A 186 -6.72 -12.32 -7.00
C GLU A 186 -5.56 -12.88 -7.83
N MET A 187 -4.38 -12.32 -7.63
CA MET A 187 -3.17 -12.77 -8.30
C MET A 187 -1.99 -12.78 -7.34
N SER A 188 -1.16 -13.80 -7.43
CA SER A 188 0.16 -13.81 -6.81
C SER A 188 1.07 -12.86 -7.57
N ILE A 189 1.91 -12.13 -6.82
CA ILE A 189 2.92 -11.24 -7.37
C ILE A 189 4.27 -11.65 -6.81
N ASP A 190 5.31 -11.50 -7.63
CA ASP A 190 6.68 -11.67 -7.16
C ASP A 190 7.11 -10.45 -6.35
N SER A 191 8.00 -10.68 -5.38
CA SER A 191 8.67 -9.61 -4.63
C SER A 191 10.17 -9.83 -4.69
N TRP A 192 10.92 -8.77 -4.97
CA TRP A 192 12.37 -8.83 -5.07
C TRP A 192 12.97 -8.34 -3.76
N HIS A 193 13.70 -9.21 -3.08
CA HIS A 193 14.42 -8.83 -1.87
C HIS A 193 15.87 -8.49 -2.23
N ILE A 194 16.26 -7.23 -2.01
CA ILE A 194 17.58 -6.73 -2.36
C ILE A 194 18.38 -6.51 -1.08
N ILE A 195 19.66 -6.90 -1.11
CA ILE A 195 20.66 -6.58 -0.09
C ILE A 195 21.72 -5.70 -0.76
N MET A 196 21.90 -4.49 -0.26
CA MET A 196 22.89 -3.54 -0.74
C MET A 196 23.92 -3.27 0.34
N ARG A 197 25.20 -3.41 0.00
CA ARG A 197 26.33 -3.13 0.90
C ARG A 197 27.13 -1.96 0.35
N MET A 198 27.22 -0.89 1.11
CA MET A 198 27.95 0.33 0.76
C MET A 198 29.14 0.50 1.71
N ARG A 199 30.35 0.74 1.20
CA ARG A 199 31.51 1.00 2.06
C ARG A 199 31.26 2.24 2.92
N VAL A 200 31.56 2.15 4.21
CA VAL A 200 31.54 3.32 5.10
C VAL A 200 32.65 4.26 4.63
N PRO A 201 32.34 5.50 4.23
CA PRO A 201 33.37 6.46 3.85
C PRO A 201 34.30 6.72 5.05
N GLN A 202 35.62 6.62 4.88
CA GLN A 202 36.58 6.95 5.94
C GLN A 202 37.01 8.44 5.90
N GLU A 203 36.94 9.09 4.72
CA GLU A 203 37.14 10.53 4.52
C GLU A 203 36.39 10.99 3.25
N GLY A 204 35.80 12.20 3.26
CA GLY A 204 35.18 12.83 2.07
C GLY A 204 34.04 13.82 2.38
N PRO A 205 33.59 14.65 1.40
CA PRO A 205 32.57 15.69 1.59
C PRO A 205 31.15 15.16 1.89
N CYS A 206 30.99 13.84 1.98
CA CYS A 206 29.73 13.15 2.25
C CYS A 206 29.65 12.64 3.70
N ASP A 207 30.37 13.30 4.62
CA ASP A 207 30.28 13.04 6.05
C ASP A 207 29.79 14.31 6.78
N PRO A 208 28.72 14.24 7.58
CA PRO A 208 27.89 13.08 7.85
C PRO A 208 26.96 12.74 6.68
N ILE A 209 26.79 11.44 6.40
CA ILE A 209 25.62 10.97 5.66
C ILE A 209 24.40 11.41 6.49
N ALA A 210 23.71 12.47 6.05
CA ALA A 210 22.46 12.91 6.66
C ALA A 210 21.56 11.69 6.88
N PRO A 211 20.73 11.62 7.94
CA PRO A 211 19.88 10.47 8.21
C PRO A 211 19.22 10.04 6.90
N LEU A 212 19.61 8.88 6.39
CA LEU A 212 19.09 8.41 5.11
C LEU A 212 17.58 8.31 5.33
N GLU A 213 16.82 9.24 4.74
CA GLU A 213 15.38 9.08 4.59
C GLU A 213 15.18 7.93 3.60
N LEU A 214 15.37 6.71 4.09
CA LEU A 214 15.13 5.52 3.32
C LEU A 214 13.63 5.47 3.00
N PRO A 215 13.26 5.11 1.77
CA PRO A 215 11.86 4.87 1.47
C PRO A 215 11.34 3.76 2.37
N HIS A 216 10.06 3.80 2.73
CA HIS A 216 9.49 2.85 3.68
C HIS A 216 9.59 1.37 3.25
N SER A 217 9.82 1.08 1.96
CA SER A 217 10.09 -0.26 1.43
C SER A 217 11.55 -0.73 1.60
N LEU A 218 12.47 0.22 1.82
CA LEU A 218 13.84 -0.01 2.25
C LEU A 218 13.91 0.22 3.76
N HIS A 219 13.67 -0.85 4.51
CA HIS A 219 14.00 -0.82 5.91
C HIS A 219 15.52 -0.84 6.05
N ALA A 220 16.11 0.23 6.60
CA ALA A 220 17.15 -0.02 7.58
C ALA A 220 16.45 -0.76 8.72
N PHE A 221 16.21 -2.07 8.54
CA PHE A 221 15.75 -2.92 9.63
C PHE A 221 16.68 -2.60 10.79
N HIS A 222 16.09 -2.25 11.93
CA HIS A 222 16.74 -2.12 13.24
C HIS A 222 18.13 -2.70 13.21
N ARG A 223 19.16 -1.83 13.34
CA ARG A 223 20.57 -2.17 13.57
C ARG A 223 20.81 -3.62 13.27
N VAL A 224 21.22 -3.94 12.04
CA VAL A 224 21.74 -5.28 11.76
C VAL A 224 22.64 -5.61 12.94
N THR A 225 22.19 -6.53 13.80
CA THR A 225 22.89 -6.75 15.06
C THR A 225 24.32 -7.08 14.67
N GLY A 226 25.34 -6.65 15.42
CA GLY A 226 26.73 -6.96 15.05
C GLY A 226 26.96 -8.47 14.78
N SER A 227 26.04 -9.31 15.27
CA SER A 227 25.90 -10.76 15.09
C SER A 227 25.12 -11.26 13.86
N ASP A 228 24.53 -10.43 13.01
CA ASP A 228 23.89 -10.91 11.75
C ASP A 228 24.97 -11.43 10.80
N GLU A 229 24.82 -12.66 10.29
CA GLU A 229 25.78 -13.27 9.37
C GLU A 229 25.98 -12.47 8.07
N LEU A 230 25.01 -11.62 7.70
CA LEU A 230 25.08 -10.81 6.49
C LEU A 230 25.73 -9.45 6.70
N ASN A 231 26.05 -9.08 7.95
CA ASN A 231 26.83 -7.88 8.24
C ASN A 231 28.27 -8.04 7.78
N VAL A 232 28.80 -7.00 7.16
CA VAL A 232 30.20 -6.94 6.72
C VAL A 232 30.84 -5.73 7.37
N GLU A 233 31.90 -5.95 8.14
CA GLU A 233 32.67 -4.89 8.78
C GLU A 233 33.17 -3.88 7.73
N GLY A 234 33.05 -2.59 8.04
CA GLY A 234 33.39 -1.50 7.11
C GLY A 234 32.32 -1.21 6.04
N TYR A 235 31.13 -1.81 6.12
CA TYR A 235 30.01 -1.54 5.21
C TYR A 235 28.70 -1.18 5.94
N HIS A 236 27.93 -0.26 5.37
CA HIS A 236 26.52 -0.09 5.63
C HIS A 236 25.72 -1.08 4.79
N THR A 237 24.90 -1.91 5.46
CA THR A 237 24.02 -2.89 4.79
C THR A 237 22.58 -2.39 4.82
N PHE A 238 21.95 -2.36 3.65
CA PHE A 238 20.54 -2.02 3.45
C PHE A 238 19.81 -3.21 2.88
N ARG A 239 18.56 -3.43 3.32
CA ARG A 239 17.69 -4.48 2.78
C ARG A 239 16.29 -3.96 2.54
N GLY A 240 15.60 -4.51 1.55
CA GLY A 240 14.22 -4.12 1.28
C GLY A 240 13.56 -4.91 0.17
N GLY A 241 12.24 -4.85 0.18
CA GLY A 241 11.39 -5.43 -0.85
C GLY A 241 11.08 -4.43 -1.96
N PHE A 242 11.06 -4.92 -3.19
CA PHE A 242 10.66 -4.15 -4.37
C PHE A 242 9.63 -4.93 -5.19
N TRP A 243 8.64 -4.21 -5.71
CA TRP A 243 7.52 -4.76 -6.51
C TRP A 243 7.42 -4.15 -7.92
N ASN A 244 8.37 -3.28 -8.28
CA ASN A 244 8.36 -2.61 -9.58
C ASN A 244 9.75 -2.66 -10.23
N TYR A 245 10.68 -1.83 -9.74
CA TYR A 245 12.05 -1.81 -10.23
C TYR A 245 13.02 -1.34 -9.15
N PHE A 246 14.30 -1.64 -9.36
CA PHE A 246 15.43 -1.08 -8.65
C PHE A 246 16.43 -0.59 -9.70
N SER A 247 16.86 0.68 -9.62
CA SER A 247 17.78 1.27 -10.58
C SER A 247 19.01 1.89 -9.92
N MET A 248 20.11 1.90 -10.66
CA MET A 248 21.38 2.52 -10.28
C MET A 248 22.04 3.18 -11.50
N GLY A 249 22.92 4.17 -11.26
CA GLY A 249 23.57 4.93 -12.33
C GLY A 249 22.71 6.09 -12.85
N MET A 250 22.76 6.34 -14.16
CA MET A 250 22.16 7.52 -14.78
C MET A 250 20.64 7.63 -14.55
N ASP A 251 19.91 6.51 -14.66
CA ASP A 251 18.47 6.47 -14.44
C ASP A 251 18.10 6.89 -13.00
N ALA A 252 18.83 6.34 -12.02
CA ALA A 252 18.65 6.71 -10.61
C ALA A 252 19.00 8.18 -10.35
N GLN A 253 20.03 8.72 -11.02
CA GLN A 253 20.41 10.12 -10.89
C GLN A 253 19.33 11.07 -11.42
N VAL A 254 18.72 10.75 -12.56
CA VAL A 254 17.60 11.52 -13.13
C VAL A 254 16.38 11.47 -12.21
N SER A 255 16.02 10.26 -11.74
CA SER A 255 14.92 10.07 -10.80
C SER A 255 15.13 10.83 -9.48
N TYR A 256 16.36 10.82 -8.96
CA TYR A 256 16.74 11.57 -7.76
C TYR A 256 16.63 13.08 -7.96
N GLY A 257 17.10 13.59 -9.11
CA GLY A 257 16.98 15.00 -9.48
C GLY A 257 15.53 15.46 -9.50
N PHE A 258 14.66 14.70 -10.17
CA PHE A 258 13.22 14.99 -10.21
C PHE A 258 12.57 14.96 -8.82
N HIS A 259 12.83 13.93 -8.02
CA HIS A 259 12.27 13.82 -6.66
C HIS A 259 12.74 14.96 -5.76
N SER A 260 14.02 15.35 -5.86
CA SER A 260 14.58 16.48 -5.12
C SER A 260 13.92 17.80 -5.49
N GLU A 261 13.70 18.03 -6.79
CA GLU A 261 13.01 19.22 -7.29
C GLU A 261 11.55 19.26 -6.82
N ARG A 262 10.88 18.11 -6.84
CA ARG A 262 9.52 17.96 -6.32
C ARG A 262 9.41 18.25 -4.83
N LYS A 263 10.39 17.80 -4.03
CA LYS A 263 10.44 18.11 -2.60
C LYS A 263 10.66 19.60 -2.34
N LYS A 264 11.50 20.26 -3.15
CA LYS A 264 11.82 21.69 -3.02
C LYS A 264 10.68 22.60 -3.47
N ASN A 265 9.98 22.24 -4.54
CA ASN A 265 8.99 23.09 -5.20
C ASN A 265 7.64 22.34 -5.39
N PRO A 266 6.99 21.86 -4.32
CA PRO A 266 5.81 21.01 -4.40
C PRO A 266 4.64 21.64 -5.19
N GLU A 267 4.57 22.97 -5.24
CA GLU A 267 3.57 23.72 -5.98
C GLU A 267 3.63 23.54 -7.49
N LYS A 268 4.81 23.23 -8.04
CA LYS A 268 5.01 22.97 -9.48
C LYS A 268 4.56 21.57 -9.89
N PHE A 269 4.44 20.65 -8.94
CA PHE A 269 4.18 19.23 -9.20
C PHE A 269 2.76 18.80 -8.80
N LYS A 270 1.76 19.66 -8.99
CA LYS A 270 0.36 19.34 -8.67
C LYS A 270 -0.35 18.50 -9.73
N ASN A 271 0.13 18.50 -10.97
CA ASN A 271 -0.56 17.88 -12.10
C ASN A 271 0.14 16.61 -12.58
N GLN A 272 -0.57 15.48 -12.60
CA GLN A 272 0.00 14.19 -12.99
C GLN A 272 0.58 14.20 -14.42
N LEU A 273 -0.11 14.84 -15.36
CA LEU A 273 0.28 14.88 -16.78
C LEU A 273 1.57 15.67 -17.02
N SER A 274 1.80 16.75 -16.28
CA SER A 274 3.01 17.59 -16.43
C SER A 274 4.24 16.99 -15.75
N ASN A 275 4.04 15.99 -14.90
CA ASN A 275 5.06 15.47 -14.01
C ASN A 275 5.54 14.07 -14.43
N GLN A 276 5.28 13.65 -15.67
CA GLN A 276 5.82 12.40 -16.21
C GLN A 276 7.28 12.62 -16.59
N VAL A 277 8.17 11.79 -16.03
CA VAL A 277 9.61 11.72 -16.33
C VAL A 277 9.88 10.40 -17.03
#